data_AF-A0A822YM40-F1
#
_entry.id   AF-A0A822YM40-F1
#
_cell.length_a   1.000
_cell.length_b   1.000
_cell.length_c   1.000
_cell.angle_alpha   90.00
_cell.angle_beta   90.00
_cell.angle_gamma   90.00
#
_symmetry.space_group_name_H-M   'P 1'
#
loop_
_entity.id
_entity.type
_entity.pdbx_description
1 polymer ?
#
loop_
_entity_poly.entity_id
_entity_poly.type
_entity_poly.pdbx_seq_one_letter_code
_entity_poly.pdbx_strand_id
1 'polypeptide(L)'
;MLSLRDFWRRHKRKVFAALGVLGSGYVLYKLYDAHRRRLSQLESELEDQRETEELIKAQLQAHFENIQRIADSTTLPYAMHCLRNRITEELDLSHLTGRLLQGKGHPNTLTYVEKLELWERLKIQSFTLMVLSLWAMTMLNLYVRVQVNILGRHLYIDTARGVENSHLMEEVDKFQRHGQQEFLESADFLSSYSITTLIQNMQMAAAEVLKEEQLRHPFNSSLLHETIMQILDMFMNMNGPNHWVTYLVPENALSYKHQSATSSNEALPDISKLDQLMTETRAVLLRIWSLRK
;
A
#
# COMPACT_ATOMS: atom_id res chain seq x y z
N MET A 1 -83.33 37.13 -41.88
CA MET A 1 -82.30 36.21 -41.31
C MET A 1 -81.71 35.35 -42.42
N LEU A 2 -80.90 35.96 -43.29
CA LEU A 2 -80.02 35.29 -44.24
C LEU A 2 -78.60 35.69 -43.83
N SER A 3 -77.59 34.85 -44.11
CA SER A 3 -76.15 35.15 -43.94
C SER A 3 -75.38 34.52 -42.76
N LEU A 4 -75.68 33.27 -42.39
CA LEU A 4 -74.63 32.36 -41.88
C LEU A 4 -74.33 31.27 -42.92
N ARG A 5 -75.36 30.76 -43.59
CA ARG A 5 -75.25 29.70 -44.60
C ARG A 5 -74.54 30.16 -45.89
N ASP A 6 -74.78 31.40 -46.33
CA ASP A 6 -74.14 31.98 -47.51
C ASP A 6 -72.69 32.42 -47.25
N PHE A 7 -72.42 32.93 -46.04
CA PHE A 7 -71.06 33.24 -45.58
C PHE A 7 -70.21 31.96 -45.48
N TRP A 8 -70.79 30.89 -44.92
CA TRP A 8 -70.18 29.57 -44.85
C TRP A 8 -69.94 28.98 -46.26
N ARG A 9 -70.88 29.10 -47.19
CA ARG A 9 -70.71 28.61 -48.58
C ARG A 9 -69.61 29.37 -49.34
N ARG A 10 -69.45 30.69 -49.12
CA ARG A 10 -68.39 31.50 -49.74
C ARG A 10 -67.01 31.37 -49.08
N HIS A 11 -66.94 31.16 -47.77
CA HIS A 11 -65.67 31.17 -47.01
C HIS A 11 -65.20 29.80 -46.50
N LYS A 12 -65.93 28.70 -46.71
CA LYS A 12 -65.55 27.33 -46.30
C LYS A 12 -64.07 27.01 -46.55
N ARG A 13 -63.56 27.27 -47.77
CA ARG A 13 -62.14 27.00 -48.11
C ARG A 13 -61.16 27.84 -47.30
N LYS A 14 -61.51 29.09 -46.99
CA LYS A 14 -60.67 30.00 -46.18
C LYS A 14 -60.70 29.61 -44.69
N VAL A 15 -61.84 29.15 -44.19
CA VAL A 15 -61.99 28.66 -42.80
C VAL A 15 -61.22 27.36 -42.60
N PHE A 16 -61.31 26.39 -43.52
CA PHE A 16 -60.51 25.16 -43.43
C PHE A 16 -59.01 25.43 -43.56
N ALA A 17 -58.59 26.38 -44.41
CA ALA A 17 -57.19 26.78 -44.50
C ALA A 17 -56.69 27.41 -43.18
N ALA A 18 -57.46 28.32 -42.57
CA ALA A 18 -57.11 28.93 -41.29
C ALA A 18 -57.08 27.90 -40.14
N LEU A 19 -58.07 27.00 -40.07
CA LEU A 19 -58.12 25.93 -39.07
C LEU A 19 -56.98 24.94 -39.25
N GLY A 20 -56.60 24.64 -40.50
CA GLY A 20 -55.46 23.80 -40.84
C GLY A 20 -54.14 24.40 -40.37
N VAL A 21 -53.91 25.69 -40.63
CA VAL A 21 -52.68 26.40 -40.19
C VAL A 21 -52.60 26.49 -38.67
N LEU A 22 -53.69 26.83 -37.99
CA LEU A 22 -53.73 26.89 -36.53
C LEU A 22 -53.57 25.50 -35.89
N GLY A 23 -54.23 24.48 -36.43
CA GLY A 23 -54.10 23.10 -35.99
C GLY A 23 -52.69 22.54 -36.20
N SER A 24 -52.09 22.79 -37.37
CA SER A 24 -50.70 22.37 -37.65
C SER A 24 -49.70 23.09 -36.75
N GLY A 25 -49.91 24.39 -36.49
CA GLY A 25 -49.08 25.16 -35.56
C GLY A 25 -49.15 24.63 -34.13
N TYR A 26 -50.36 24.29 -33.66
CA TYR A 26 -50.55 23.70 -32.32
C TYR A 26 -49.91 22.31 -32.20
N VAL A 27 -50.03 21.47 -33.23
CA VAL A 27 -49.40 20.13 -33.24
C VAL A 27 -47.86 20.27 -33.26
N LEU A 28 -47.31 21.17 -34.08
CA LEU A 28 -45.86 21.44 -34.09
C LEU A 28 -45.38 21.96 -32.74
N TYR A 29 -46.11 22.91 -32.14
CA TYR A 29 -45.80 23.43 -30.81
C TYR A 29 -45.81 22.33 -29.76
N LYS A 30 -46.83 21.47 -29.76
CA LYS A 30 -46.94 20.36 -28.81
C LYS A 30 -45.82 19.32 -28.97
N LEU A 31 -45.41 19.02 -30.20
CA LEU A 31 -44.28 18.12 -30.47
C LEU A 31 -42.95 18.74 -30.05
N TYR A 32 -42.73 20.02 -30.36
CA TYR A 32 -41.54 20.76 -29.94
C TYR A 32 -41.43 20.83 -28.41
N ASP A 33 -42.53 21.16 -27.73
CA ASP A 33 -42.59 21.25 -26.28
C ASP A 33 -42.37 19.87 -25.61
N ALA A 34 -42.94 18.80 -26.16
CA ALA A 34 -42.67 17.44 -25.68
C ALA A 34 -41.19 17.04 -25.87
N HIS A 35 -40.57 17.41 -27.00
CA HIS A 35 -39.16 17.17 -27.25
C HIS A 35 -38.26 18.00 -26.35
N ARG A 36 -38.60 19.27 -26.12
CA ARG A 36 -37.86 20.18 -25.24
C ARG A 36 -37.89 19.67 -23.79
N ARG A 37 -39.05 19.18 -23.32
CA ARG A 37 -39.17 18.58 -21.99
C ARG A 37 -38.34 17.31 -21.82
N ARG A 38 -38.27 16.45 -22.84
CA ARG A 38 -37.40 15.27 -22.82
C ARG A 38 -35.93 15.65 -22.80
N LEU A 39 -35.52 16.63 -23.59
CA LEU A 39 -34.14 17.14 -23.56
C LEU A 39 -33.79 17.70 -22.20
N SER A 40 -34.66 18.53 -21.59
CA SER A 40 -34.39 19.07 -20.25
C SER A 40 -34.37 17.99 -19.17
N GLN A 41 -35.18 16.94 -19.30
CA GLN A 41 -35.14 15.79 -18.38
C GLN A 41 -33.83 15.02 -18.50
N LEU A 42 -33.37 14.75 -19.73
CA LEU A 42 -32.09 14.09 -19.97
C LEU A 42 -30.91 14.95 -19.52
N GLU A 43 -30.94 16.27 -19.76
CA GLU A 43 -29.93 17.21 -19.27
C GLU A 43 -29.88 17.20 -17.74
N SER A 44 -31.03 17.29 -17.08
CA SER A 44 -31.13 17.24 -15.61
C SER A 44 -30.67 15.90 -15.03
N GLU A 45 -30.97 14.77 -15.68
CA GLU A 45 -30.53 13.44 -15.24
C GLU A 45 -29.02 13.26 -15.44
N LEU A 46 -28.45 13.79 -16.53
CA LEU A 46 -27.00 13.80 -16.74
C LEU A 46 -26.27 14.70 -15.75
N GLU A 47 -26.85 15.84 -15.38
CA GLU A 47 -26.30 16.72 -14.33
C GLU A 47 -26.31 16.03 -12.97
N ASP A 48 -27.42 15.40 -12.57
CA ASP A 48 -27.52 14.63 -11.33
C ASP A 48 -26.55 13.44 -11.30
N GLN A 49 -26.39 12.72 -12.43
CA GLN A 49 -25.39 11.66 -12.57
C GLN A 49 -23.96 12.18 -12.42
N ARG A 50 -23.65 13.37 -12.95
CA ARG A 50 -22.32 13.98 -12.80
C ARG A 50 -22.07 14.41 -11.36
N GLU A 51 -23.04 15.06 -10.73
CA GLU A 51 -22.92 15.47 -9.33
C GLU A 51 -22.69 14.26 -8.41
N THR A 52 -23.45 13.18 -8.62
CA THR A 52 -23.27 11.94 -7.85
C THR A 52 -21.91 11.29 -8.10
N GLU A 53 -21.44 11.23 -9.35
CA GLU A 53 -20.10 10.71 -9.68
C GLU A 53 -18.99 11.56 -9.04
N GLU A 54 -19.11 12.89 -9.07
CA GLU A 54 -18.17 13.81 -8.43
C GLU A 54 -18.12 13.63 -6.92
N LEU A 55 -19.28 13.47 -6.27
CA LEU A 55 -19.36 13.20 -4.83
C LEU A 55 -18.70 11.86 -4.46
N ILE A 56 -18.97 10.81 -5.23
CA ILE A 56 -18.34 9.49 -5.03
C ILE A 56 -16.82 9.60 -5.17
N LYS A 57 -16.35 10.29 -6.21
CA LYS A 57 -14.92 10.51 -6.44
C LYS A 57 -14.27 11.31 -5.32
N ALA A 58 -14.93 12.35 -4.82
CA ALA A 58 -14.45 13.15 -3.71
C ALA A 58 -14.36 12.33 -2.41
N GLN A 59 -15.37 11.50 -2.13
CA GLN A 59 -15.38 10.61 -0.97
C GLN A 59 -14.26 9.56 -1.06
N LEU A 60 -14.07 8.95 -2.23
CA LEU A 60 -13.00 7.99 -2.49
C LEU A 60 -11.62 8.62 -2.27
N GLN A 61 -11.40 9.82 -2.83
CA GLN A 61 -10.17 10.56 -2.69
C GLN A 61 -9.88 10.88 -1.21
N ALA A 62 -10.87 11.40 -0.49
CA ALA A 62 -10.73 11.72 0.94
C ALA A 62 -10.39 10.48 1.79
N HIS A 63 -11.01 9.34 1.49
CA HIS A 63 -10.74 8.09 2.21
C HIS A 63 -9.34 7.54 1.87
N PHE A 64 -8.92 7.59 0.61
CA PHE A 64 -7.56 7.19 0.22
C PHE A 64 -6.49 8.08 0.86
N GLU A 65 -6.68 9.39 0.84
CA GLU A 65 -5.82 10.35 1.54
C GLU A 65 -5.78 10.09 3.04
N ASN A 66 -6.89 9.63 3.63
CA ASN A 66 -6.93 9.22 5.03
C ASN A 66 -6.05 8.00 5.33
N ILE A 67 -6.17 6.93 4.52
CA ILE A 67 -5.33 5.74 4.66
C ILE A 67 -3.85 6.09 4.47
N GLN A 68 -3.53 6.86 3.43
CA GLN A 68 -2.15 7.24 3.15
C GLN A 68 -1.57 8.07 4.29
N ARG A 69 -2.34 9.02 4.84
CA ARG A 69 -1.91 9.81 5.99
C ARG A 69 -1.64 8.94 7.20
N ILE A 70 -2.52 8.01 7.54
CA ILE A 70 -2.33 7.07 8.68
C ILE A 70 -1.04 6.26 8.48
N ALA A 71 -0.83 5.73 7.28
CA ALA A 71 0.37 4.97 6.96
C ALA A 71 1.65 5.82 7.10
N ASP A 72 1.65 7.04 6.56
CA ASP A 72 2.81 7.93 6.55
C ASP A 72 3.09 8.58 7.91
N SER A 73 2.05 8.94 8.68
CA SER A 73 2.20 9.65 9.96
C SER A 73 2.33 8.74 11.17
N THR A 74 1.77 7.53 11.10
CA THR A 74 1.62 6.67 12.27
C THR A 74 2.25 5.30 12.05
N THR A 75 1.80 4.52 11.08
CA THR A 75 2.24 3.13 10.88
C THR A 75 3.72 3.04 10.53
N LEU A 76 4.17 3.78 9.50
CA LEU A 76 5.55 3.72 9.03
C LEU A 76 6.55 4.25 10.09
N PRO A 77 6.34 5.42 10.72
CA PRO A 77 7.25 5.89 11.77
C PRO A 77 7.30 4.93 12.97
N TYR A 78 6.16 4.36 13.37
CA TYR A 78 6.10 3.39 14.45
C TYR A 78 6.89 2.12 14.13
N ALA A 79 6.62 1.50 12.98
CA ALA A 79 7.32 0.28 12.56
C ALA A 79 8.83 0.52 12.37
N MET A 80 9.22 1.67 11.80
CA MET A 80 10.62 2.07 11.68
C MET A 80 11.28 2.26 13.05
N HIS A 81 10.58 2.84 14.02
CA HIS A 81 11.07 3.02 15.37
C HIS A 81 11.28 1.67 16.08
N CYS A 82 10.30 0.77 16.01
CA CYS A 82 10.42 -0.58 16.56
C CYS A 82 11.59 -1.35 15.91
N LEU A 83 11.67 -1.33 14.58
CA LEU A 83 12.77 -1.96 13.84
C LEU A 83 14.14 -1.43 14.26
N ARG A 84 14.29 -0.10 14.35
CA ARG A 84 15.54 0.52 14.79
C ARG A 84 15.93 0.08 16.19
N ASN A 85 14.99 0.07 17.13
CA ASN A 85 15.26 -0.31 18.51
C ASN A 85 15.72 -1.78 18.58
N ARG A 86 15.01 -2.68 17.87
CA ARG A 86 15.38 -4.10 17.76
C ARG A 86 16.76 -4.31 17.13
N ILE A 87 17.07 -3.61 16.05
CA ILE A 87 18.40 -3.66 15.42
C ILE A 87 19.48 -3.19 16.40
N THR A 88 19.23 -2.11 17.15
CA THR A 88 20.21 -1.56 18.11
C THR A 88 20.42 -2.49 19.29
N GLU A 89 19.37 -3.14 19.77
CA GLU A 89 19.43 -4.12 20.87
C GLU A 89 20.15 -5.40 20.44
N GLU A 90 19.82 -5.95 19.28
CA GLU A 90 20.38 -7.23 18.82
C GLU A 90 21.81 -7.11 18.23
N LEU A 91 22.17 -5.94 17.69
CA LEU A 91 23.49 -5.65 17.13
C LEU A 91 24.25 -4.59 17.94
N ASP A 92 24.26 -4.71 19.27
CA ASP A 92 25.03 -3.80 20.13
C ASP A 92 26.55 -4.01 19.99
N LEU A 93 27.21 -3.03 19.37
CA LEU A 93 28.68 -2.99 19.20
C LEU A 93 29.41 -2.43 20.43
N SER A 94 28.69 -1.91 21.42
CA SER A 94 29.27 -1.20 22.58
C SER A 94 30.18 -2.10 23.39
N HIS A 95 29.80 -3.37 23.57
CA HIS A 95 30.61 -4.34 24.29
C HIS A 95 31.95 -4.64 23.58
N LEU A 96 31.94 -4.82 22.25
CA LEU A 96 33.19 -5.04 21.49
C LEU A 96 34.09 -3.81 21.51
N THR A 97 33.50 -2.64 21.29
CA THR A 97 34.23 -1.36 21.29
C THR A 97 34.80 -1.06 22.68
N GLY A 98 34.03 -1.32 23.74
CA GLY A 98 34.46 -1.19 25.13
C GLY A 98 35.65 -2.09 25.47
N ARG A 99 35.63 -3.36 25.05
CA ARG A 99 36.76 -4.29 25.23
C ARG A 99 38.01 -3.83 24.48
N LEU A 100 37.86 -3.33 23.25
CA LEU A 100 38.96 -2.76 22.47
C LEU A 100 39.55 -1.50 23.12
N LEU A 101 38.71 -0.64 23.72
CA LEU A 101 39.14 0.54 24.47
C LEU A 101 39.88 0.17 25.76
N GLN A 102 39.40 -0.83 26.51
CA GLN A 102 40.07 -1.33 27.72
C GLN A 102 41.46 -1.90 27.41
N GLY A 103 41.60 -2.67 26.32
CA GLY A 103 42.89 -3.20 25.86
C GLY A 103 43.86 -2.12 25.36
N LYS A 104 43.38 -0.93 24.97
CA LYS A 104 44.22 0.24 24.67
C LYS A 104 44.74 0.92 25.94
N GLY A 105 43.93 0.96 27.01
CA GLY A 105 44.30 1.56 28.30
C GLY A 105 45.21 0.70 29.16
N HIS A 106 45.11 -0.64 29.05
CA HIS A 106 45.92 -1.59 29.83
C HIS A 106 46.61 -2.61 28.89
N PRO A 107 47.90 -2.40 28.55
CA PRO A 107 48.58 -3.17 27.49
C PRO A 107 48.79 -4.66 27.79
N ASN A 108 48.56 -5.12 29.03
CA ASN A 108 48.68 -6.53 29.43
C ASN A 108 47.34 -7.27 29.52
N THR A 109 46.21 -6.60 29.25
CA THR A 109 44.86 -7.20 29.44
C THR A 109 44.35 -7.92 28.19
N LEU A 110 44.93 -7.66 27.01
CA LEU A 110 44.46 -8.22 25.74
C LEU A 110 45.63 -8.69 24.88
N THR A 111 45.64 -9.98 24.52
CA THR A 111 46.66 -10.56 23.65
C THR A 111 46.53 -10.03 22.23
N TYR A 112 47.63 -9.98 21.46
CA TYR A 112 47.60 -9.58 20.05
C TYR A 112 46.59 -10.37 19.21
N VAL A 113 46.49 -11.69 19.44
CA VAL A 113 45.55 -12.58 18.76
C VAL A 113 44.10 -12.23 19.09
N GLU A 114 43.78 -12.05 20.39
CA GLU A 114 42.45 -11.66 20.85
C GLU A 114 42.05 -10.28 20.32
N LYS A 115 43.00 -9.36 20.22
CA LYS A 115 42.78 -8.04 19.62
C LYS A 115 42.37 -8.15 18.16
N LEU A 116 43.09 -8.96 17.37
CA LEU A 116 42.77 -9.16 15.97
C LEU A 116 41.38 -9.79 15.80
N GLU A 117 41.06 -10.81 16.60
CA GLU A 117 39.75 -11.46 16.59
C GLU A 117 38.60 -10.48 16.92
N LEU A 118 38.80 -9.58 17.89
CA LEU A 118 37.82 -8.53 18.20
C LEU A 118 37.62 -7.56 17.04
N TRP A 119 38.69 -7.17 16.33
CA TRP A 119 38.58 -6.31 15.15
C TRP A 119 37.86 -7.01 13.99
N GLU A 120 38.13 -8.29 13.76
CA GLU A 120 37.44 -9.08 12.74
C GLU A 120 35.94 -9.22 13.05
N ARG A 121 35.60 -9.49 14.32
CA ARG A 121 34.19 -9.51 14.77
C ARG A 121 33.52 -8.15 14.60
N LEU A 122 34.21 -7.08 14.99
CA LEU A 122 33.70 -5.71 14.84
C LEU A 122 33.48 -5.36 13.36
N LYS A 123 34.40 -5.75 12.46
CA LYS A 123 34.25 -5.59 11.01
C LYS A 123 32.96 -6.24 10.52
N ILE A 124 32.78 -7.53 10.78
CA ILE A 124 31.60 -8.28 10.32
C ILE A 124 30.31 -7.67 10.88
N GLN A 125 30.26 -7.40 12.18
CA GLN A 125 29.04 -6.84 12.80
C GLN A 125 28.72 -5.42 12.31
N SER A 126 29.74 -4.58 12.07
CA SER A 126 29.53 -3.21 11.56
C SER A 126 28.95 -3.22 10.15
N PHE A 127 29.47 -4.08 9.26
CA PHE A 127 28.92 -4.25 7.92
C PHE A 127 27.53 -4.88 7.94
N THR A 128 27.32 -5.88 8.79
CA THR A 128 25.99 -6.49 9.01
C THR A 128 24.98 -5.41 9.40
N LEU A 129 25.29 -4.59 10.41
CA LEU A 129 24.42 -3.51 10.87
C LEU A 129 24.10 -2.51 9.76
N MET A 130 25.10 -2.08 9.00
CA MET A 130 24.93 -1.12 7.91
C MET A 130 24.05 -1.67 6.79
N VAL A 131 24.38 -2.86 6.26
CA VAL A 131 23.65 -3.46 5.14
C VAL A 131 22.23 -3.86 5.56
N LEU A 132 22.08 -4.44 6.76
CA LEU A 132 20.78 -4.77 7.33
C LEU A 132 19.90 -3.53 7.47
N SER A 133 20.44 -2.44 8.04
CA SER A 133 19.66 -1.22 8.26
C SER A 133 19.18 -0.62 6.93
N LEU A 134 20.06 -0.59 5.92
CA LEU A 134 19.70 -0.14 4.57
C LEU A 134 18.60 -1.02 3.96
N TRP A 135 18.76 -2.34 4.00
CA TRP A 135 17.80 -3.27 3.43
C TRP A 135 16.46 -3.24 4.18
N ALA A 136 16.47 -3.36 5.51
CA ALA A 136 15.26 -3.48 6.31
C ALA A 136 14.42 -2.19 6.27
N MET A 137 15.05 -1.01 6.34
CA MET A 137 14.33 0.27 6.26
C MET A 137 13.72 0.49 4.86
N THR A 138 14.48 0.19 3.80
CA THR A 138 13.98 0.37 2.42
C THR A 138 12.85 -0.62 2.11
N MET A 139 12.99 -1.88 2.54
CA MET A 139 11.96 -2.89 2.34
C MET A 139 10.71 -2.63 3.18
N LEU A 140 10.84 -2.16 4.42
CA LEU A 140 9.69 -1.77 5.25
C LEU A 140 8.90 -0.63 4.62
N ASN A 141 9.58 0.41 4.13
CA ASN A 141 8.94 1.51 3.40
C ASN A 141 8.26 1.02 2.11
N LEU A 142 8.90 0.12 1.36
CA LEU A 142 8.27 -0.48 0.17
C LEU A 142 7.02 -1.28 0.55
N TYR A 143 7.10 -2.08 1.61
CA TYR A 143 5.99 -2.89 2.11
C TYR A 143 4.77 -2.03 2.44
N VAL A 144 4.93 -1.01 3.30
CA VAL A 144 3.83 -0.11 3.68
C VAL A 144 3.23 0.59 2.47
N ARG A 145 4.05 1.03 1.50
CA ARG A 145 3.54 1.63 0.26
C ARG A 145 2.71 0.63 -0.55
N VAL A 146 3.16 -0.62 -0.67
CA VAL A 146 2.39 -1.67 -1.35
C VAL A 146 1.08 -1.94 -0.64
N GLN A 147 1.08 -2.00 0.71
CA GLN A 147 -0.14 -2.17 1.50
C GLN A 147 -1.17 -1.07 1.20
N VAL A 148 -0.77 0.20 1.26
CA VAL A 148 -1.66 1.34 0.97
C VAL A 148 -2.20 1.30 -0.46
N ASN A 149 -1.38 0.94 -1.45
CA ASN A 149 -1.82 0.84 -2.84
C ASN A 149 -2.82 -0.30 -3.05
N ILE A 150 -2.60 -1.46 -2.41
CA ILE A 150 -3.55 -2.58 -2.45
C ILE A 150 -4.86 -2.16 -1.78
N LEU A 151 -4.82 -1.52 -0.61
CA LEU A 151 -6.00 -1.00 0.06
C LEU A 151 -6.75 0.02 -0.81
N GLY A 152 -6.04 0.92 -1.50
CA GLY A 152 -6.64 1.87 -2.43
C GLY A 152 -7.36 1.19 -3.60
N ARG A 153 -6.78 0.11 -4.15
CA ARG A 153 -7.44 -0.71 -5.18
C ARG A 153 -8.72 -1.37 -4.65
N HIS A 154 -8.67 -1.99 -3.47
CA HIS A 154 -9.85 -2.64 -2.87
C HIS A 154 -10.94 -1.62 -2.56
N LEU A 155 -10.57 -0.44 -2.06
CA LEU A 155 -11.49 0.67 -1.84
C LEU A 155 -12.19 1.08 -3.13
N TYR A 156 -11.47 1.27 -4.24
CA TYR A 156 -12.06 1.62 -5.53
C TYR A 156 -13.08 0.56 -6.01
N ILE A 157 -12.73 -0.73 -5.90
CA ILE A 157 -13.59 -1.84 -6.31
C ILE A 157 -14.83 -1.93 -5.41
N ASP A 158 -14.66 -1.76 -4.09
CA ASP A 158 -15.76 -1.82 -3.12
C ASP A 158 -16.71 -0.63 -3.31
N THR A 159 -16.20 0.57 -3.60
CA THR A 159 -17.03 1.73 -3.97
C THR A 159 -17.79 1.49 -5.27
N ALA A 160 -17.14 0.96 -6.32
CA ALA A 160 -17.81 0.65 -7.58
C ALA A 160 -18.94 -0.39 -7.45
N ARG A 161 -18.81 -1.33 -6.49
CA ARG A 161 -19.87 -2.30 -6.14
C ARG A 161 -20.94 -1.72 -5.22
N GLY A 162 -20.56 -0.83 -4.31
CA GLY A 162 -21.46 -0.19 -3.33
C GLY A 162 -22.43 0.82 -3.94
N VAL A 163 -22.07 1.43 -5.08
CA VAL A 163 -22.98 2.27 -5.89
C VAL A 163 -24.26 1.51 -6.28
N GLU A 164 -24.25 0.17 -6.30
CA GLU A 164 -25.42 -0.66 -6.62
C GLU A 164 -26.36 -0.91 -5.40
N ASN A 165 -25.90 -0.73 -4.15
CA ASN A 165 -26.67 -1.07 -2.94
C ASN A 165 -26.51 -0.03 -1.80
N SER A 166 -27.38 0.98 -1.77
CA SER A 166 -27.30 2.17 -0.89
C SER A 166 -27.45 1.93 0.63
N HIS A 167 -27.90 0.75 1.09
CA HIS A 167 -28.12 0.46 2.53
C HIS A 167 -27.00 -0.39 3.17
N LEU A 168 -26.03 -0.89 2.40
CA LEU A 168 -24.91 -1.73 2.89
C LEU A 168 -23.66 -0.92 3.26
N MET A 169 -23.66 0.39 3.00
CA MET A 169 -22.45 1.23 3.08
C MET A 169 -21.98 1.48 4.52
N GLU A 170 -22.88 1.54 5.51
CA GLU A 170 -22.54 1.96 6.88
C GLU A 170 -21.99 0.82 7.78
N GLU A 171 -22.41 -0.42 7.55
CA GLU A 171 -21.88 -1.60 8.25
C GLU A 171 -20.59 -2.14 7.60
N VAL A 172 -20.48 -2.08 6.27
CA VAL A 172 -19.24 -2.43 5.56
C VAL A 172 -18.10 -1.48 5.93
N ASP A 173 -18.37 -0.19 6.10
CA ASP A 173 -17.37 0.84 6.41
C ASP A 173 -16.69 0.62 7.78
N LYS A 174 -17.42 0.23 8.84
CA LYS A 174 -16.82 -0.04 10.15
C LYS A 174 -15.97 -1.32 10.18
N PHE A 175 -16.44 -2.39 9.54
CA PHE A 175 -15.71 -3.66 9.44
C PHE A 175 -14.48 -3.54 8.53
N GLN A 176 -14.59 -2.79 7.43
CA GLN A 176 -13.50 -2.54 6.49
C GLN A 176 -12.38 -1.72 7.12
N ARG A 177 -12.69 -0.75 7.98
CA ARG A 177 -11.66 0.03 8.70
C ARG A 177 -10.83 -0.82 9.68
N HIS A 178 -11.45 -1.77 10.37
CA HIS A 178 -10.72 -2.64 11.30
C HIS A 178 -9.73 -3.56 10.56
N GLY A 179 -10.18 -4.27 9.52
CA GLY A 179 -9.29 -5.12 8.73
C GLY A 179 -8.20 -4.33 7.96
N GLN A 180 -8.49 -3.08 7.56
CA GLN A 180 -7.49 -2.18 6.98
C GLN A 180 -6.39 -1.81 7.98
N GLN A 181 -6.77 -1.48 9.22
CA GLN A 181 -5.83 -1.16 10.28
C GLN A 181 -5.00 -2.39 10.64
N GLU A 182 -5.63 -3.56 10.82
CA GLU A 182 -4.92 -4.80 11.13
C GLU A 182 -3.91 -5.17 10.04
N PHE A 183 -4.30 -4.97 8.77
CA PHE A 183 -3.38 -5.17 7.66
C PHE A 183 -2.19 -4.22 7.71
N LEU A 184 -2.39 -2.92 7.97
CA LEU A 184 -1.28 -1.95 8.13
C LEU A 184 -0.40 -2.28 9.34
N GLU A 185 -0.99 -2.74 10.45
CA GLU A 185 -0.26 -3.14 11.66
C GLU A 185 0.71 -4.29 11.40
N SER A 186 0.43 -5.19 10.44
CA SER A 186 1.36 -6.26 10.03
C SER A 186 2.73 -5.78 9.53
N ALA A 187 2.95 -4.48 9.34
CA ALA A 187 4.27 -3.88 9.13
C ALA A 187 5.22 -4.10 10.32
N ASP A 188 4.69 -4.34 11.51
CA ASP A 188 5.46 -4.67 12.71
C ASP A 188 6.11 -6.07 12.64
N PHE A 189 5.61 -6.95 11.78
CA PHE A 189 6.00 -8.35 11.69
C PHE A 189 7.52 -8.53 11.51
N LEU A 190 8.11 -7.68 10.65
CA LEU A 190 9.55 -7.67 10.40
C LEU A 190 10.33 -7.46 11.70
N SER A 191 9.93 -6.47 12.50
CA SER A 191 10.61 -6.13 13.75
C SER A 191 10.28 -7.09 14.90
N SER A 192 9.08 -7.64 14.93
CA SER A 192 8.58 -8.44 16.05
C SER A 192 9.00 -9.90 15.97
N TYR A 193 9.06 -10.49 14.76
CA TYR A 193 9.22 -11.94 14.59
C TYR A 193 10.37 -12.33 13.67
N SER A 194 10.62 -11.55 12.62
CA SER A 194 11.59 -11.94 11.58
C SER A 194 12.99 -11.39 11.79
N ILE A 195 13.15 -10.39 12.66
CA ILE A 195 14.40 -9.62 12.79
C ILE A 195 15.60 -10.48 13.19
N THR A 196 15.43 -11.43 14.10
CA THR A 196 16.54 -12.27 14.59
C THR A 196 17.05 -13.22 13.50
N THR A 197 16.15 -13.88 12.78
CA THR A 197 16.52 -14.75 11.65
C THR A 197 17.15 -13.93 10.51
N LEU A 198 16.62 -12.74 10.26
CA LEU A 198 17.15 -11.81 9.27
C LEU A 198 18.59 -11.37 9.63
N ILE A 199 18.84 -11.02 10.90
CA ILE A 199 20.18 -10.67 11.40
C ILE A 199 21.15 -11.84 11.21
N GLN A 200 20.76 -13.05 11.61
CA GLN A 200 21.61 -14.23 11.49
C GLN A 200 22.02 -14.49 10.04
N ASN A 201 21.08 -14.44 9.11
CA ASN A 201 21.36 -14.69 7.69
C ASN A 201 22.16 -13.55 7.05
N MET A 202 21.88 -12.30 7.40
CA MET A 202 22.68 -11.16 6.95
C MET A 202 24.10 -11.23 7.49
N GLN A 203 24.29 -11.67 8.74
CA GLN A 203 25.60 -11.82 9.35
C GLN A 203 26.40 -12.93 8.68
N MET A 204 25.77 -14.07 8.37
CA MET A 204 26.42 -15.14 7.60
C MET A 204 26.82 -14.66 6.21
N ALA A 205 25.96 -13.89 5.54
CA ALA A 205 26.28 -13.30 4.26
C ALA A 205 27.48 -12.32 4.37
N ALA A 206 27.45 -11.40 5.33
CA ALA A 206 28.53 -10.46 5.56
C ALA A 206 29.85 -11.16 5.91
N ALA A 207 29.82 -12.21 6.74
CA ALA A 207 31.00 -12.95 7.15
C ALA A 207 31.71 -13.63 5.98
N GLU A 208 30.95 -14.21 5.05
CA GLU A 208 31.53 -14.91 3.90
C GLU A 208 32.10 -13.92 2.86
N VAL A 209 31.42 -12.80 2.56
CA VAL A 209 31.97 -11.77 1.65
C VAL A 209 33.24 -11.12 2.25
N LEU A 210 33.23 -10.82 3.55
CA LEU A 210 34.32 -10.10 4.21
C LEU A 210 35.49 -11.00 4.65
N LYS A 211 35.43 -12.30 4.37
CA LYS A 211 36.47 -13.27 4.72
C LYS A 211 37.78 -13.00 3.98
N GLU A 212 37.68 -12.53 2.73
CA GLU A 212 38.83 -12.23 1.88
C GLU A 212 39.39 -10.81 2.13
N GLU A 213 38.62 -9.94 2.78
CA GLU A 213 38.97 -8.54 3.02
C GLU A 213 39.86 -8.36 4.26
N GLN A 214 41.10 -7.92 4.05
CA GLN A 214 42.04 -7.64 5.13
C GLN A 214 41.76 -6.30 5.81
N LEU A 215 41.84 -6.26 7.15
CA LEU A 215 41.67 -5.04 7.95
C LEU A 215 42.60 -3.86 7.57
N ARG A 216 43.72 -4.13 6.90
CA ARG A 216 44.73 -3.12 6.52
C ARG A 216 44.55 -2.56 5.12
N HIS A 217 43.68 -3.17 4.30
CA HIS A 217 43.51 -2.74 2.92
C HIS A 217 42.77 -1.38 2.87
N PRO A 218 43.26 -0.41 2.07
CA PRO A 218 42.56 0.86 1.91
C PRO A 218 41.19 0.63 1.28
N PHE A 219 40.14 1.03 1.98
CA PHE A 219 38.76 0.81 1.56
C PHE A 219 38.22 2.07 0.87
N ASN A 220 37.94 1.98 -0.43
CA ASN A 220 37.45 3.10 -1.23
C ASN A 220 35.91 3.06 -1.36
N SER A 221 35.30 4.14 -1.84
CA SER A 221 33.84 4.24 -1.94
C SER A 221 33.23 3.26 -2.96
N SER A 222 33.94 2.92 -4.04
CA SER A 222 33.46 1.98 -5.06
C SER A 222 33.46 0.55 -4.54
N LEU A 223 34.52 0.16 -3.82
CA LEU A 223 34.66 -1.14 -3.15
C LEU A 223 33.61 -1.28 -2.06
N LEU A 224 33.37 -0.22 -1.27
CA LEU A 224 32.26 -0.22 -0.31
C LEU A 224 30.91 -0.52 -0.96
N HIS A 225 30.60 0.14 -2.08
CA HIS A 225 29.37 -0.11 -2.80
C HIS A 225 29.31 -1.54 -3.34
N GLU A 226 30.40 -2.03 -3.93
CA GLU A 226 30.51 -3.38 -4.45
C GLU A 226 30.33 -4.44 -3.34
N THR A 227 31.02 -4.29 -2.22
CA THR A 227 30.87 -5.16 -1.05
C THR A 227 29.44 -5.16 -0.52
N ILE A 228 28.79 -4.00 -0.42
CA ILE A 228 27.37 -3.92 -0.01
C ILE A 228 26.50 -4.72 -0.99
N MET A 229 26.71 -4.56 -2.30
CA MET A 229 25.93 -5.28 -3.31
C MET A 229 26.19 -6.79 -3.28
N GLN A 230 27.43 -7.23 -3.07
CA GLN A 230 27.79 -8.64 -2.92
C GLN A 230 27.15 -9.27 -1.68
N ILE A 231 27.17 -8.56 -0.54
CA ILE A 231 26.50 -9.03 0.69
C ILE A 231 25.00 -9.18 0.44
N LEU A 232 24.37 -8.19 -0.19
CA LEU A 232 22.95 -8.23 -0.52
C LEU A 232 22.62 -9.36 -1.50
N ASP A 233 23.38 -9.55 -2.56
CA ASP A 233 23.12 -10.62 -3.53
C ASP A 233 23.25 -11.99 -2.87
N MET A 234 24.29 -12.21 -2.06
CA MET A 234 24.45 -13.47 -1.34
C MET A 234 23.33 -13.70 -0.33
N PHE A 235 22.95 -12.67 0.45
CA PHE A 235 21.82 -12.74 1.37
C PHE A 235 20.51 -13.11 0.64
N MET A 236 20.23 -12.48 -0.50
CA MET A 236 18.99 -12.69 -1.26
C MET A 236 18.93 -14.09 -1.91
N ASN A 237 20.06 -14.76 -2.11
CA ASN A 237 20.15 -16.09 -2.70
C ASN A 237 20.31 -17.23 -1.65
N MET A 238 20.55 -16.89 -0.37
CA MET A 238 20.98 -17.85 0.68
C MET A 238 19.99 -18.99 0.96
N ASN A 239 18.69 -18.72 0.94
CA ASN A 239 17.64 -19.68 1.30
C ASN A 239 16.71 -20.02 0.11
N GLY A 240 17.22 -19.86 -1.11
CA GLY A 240 16.48 -20.10 -2.34
C GLY A 240 15.78 -18.84 -2.90
N PRO A 241 15.19 -18.96 -4.10
CA PRO A 241 14.58 -17.82 -4.76
C PRO A 241 13.42 -17.28 -3.92
N ASN A 242 13.36 -15.96 -3.76
CA ASN A 242 12.24 -15.25 -3.14
C ASN A 242 12.04 -15.45 -1.63
N HIS A 243 12.93 -16.16 -0.95
CA HIS A 243 12.83 -16.37 0.50
C HIS A 243 12.83 -15.04 1.28
N TRP A 244 13.48 -14.00 0.76
CA TRP A 244 13.52 -12.68 1.39
C TRP A 244 12.13 -12.07 1.70
N VAL A 245 11.09 -12.45 0.94
CA VAL A 245 9.71 -11.97 1.17
C VAL A 245 9.14 -12.51 2.49
N THR A 246 9.58 -13.69 2.95
CA THR A 246 9.07 -14.29 4.19
C THR A 246 9.52 -13.52 5.43
N TYR A 247 10.56 -12.68 5.35
CA TYR A 247 10.93 -11.78 6.44
C TYR A 247 9.98 -10.57 6.57
N LEU A 248 9.36 -10.17 5.46
CA LEU A 248 8.55 -8.95 5.39
C LEU A 248 7.06 -9.23 5.56
N VAL A 249 6.55 -10.25 4.87
CA VAL A 249 5.12 -10.56 4.85
C VAL A 249 4.89 -11.89 5.57
N PRO A 250 3.95 -11.96 6.53
CA PRO A 250 3.55 -13.22 7.14
C PRO A 250 3.10 -14.26 6.09
N GLU A 251 3.23 -15.55 6.41
CA GLU A 251 2.82 -16.64 5.50
C GLU A 251 1.33 -16.74 5.30
N ASN A 252 0.58 -16.53 6.37
CA ASN A 252 -0.86 -16.51 6.36
C ASN A 252 -1.35 -15.61 7.53
N ALA A 253 -2.59 -15.15 7.42
CA ALA A 253 -3.21 -14.30 8.44
C ALA A 253 -3.33 -15.03 9.79
N LEU A 254 -3.50 -16.36 9.77
CA LEU A 254 -3.65 -17.17 10.98
C LEU A 254 -2.35 -17.27 11.80
N SER A 255 -1.20 -17.45 11.16
CA SER A 255 0.09 -17.49 11.85
C SER A 255 0.45 -16.11 12.40
N TYR A 256 0.15 -15.04 11.66
CA TYR A 256 0.30 -13.68 12.18
C TYR A 256 -0.60 -13.44 13.41
N LYS A 257 -1.89 -13.78 13.34
CA LYS A 257 -2.80 -13.66 14.49
C LYS A 257 -2.36 -14.50 15.69
N HIS A 258 -1.92 -15.75 15.49
CA HIS A 258 -1.41 -16.56 16.61
C HIS A 258 -0.16 -15.96 17.25
N GLN A 259 0.69 -15.29 16.47
CA GLN A 259 1.90 -14.65 16.96
C GLN A 259 1.61 -13.30 17.63
N SER A 260 0.58 -12.58 17.18
CA SER A 260 0.13 -11.27 17.67
C SER A 260 -0.87 -11.37 18.84
N ALA A 261 -1.59 -12.48 18.99
CA ALA A 261 -2.76 -12.56 19.88
C ALA A 261 -2.44 -12.41 21.36
N THR A 262 -2.87 -11.27 21.91
CA THR A 262 -3.73 -11.27 23.09
C THR A 262 -5.12 -11.79 22.68
N SER A 263 -5.66 -12.76 23.41
CA SER A 263 -6.86 -13.55 23.11
C SER A 263 -8.13 -12.74 22.76
N SER A 264 -8.59 -12.77 21.50
CA SER A 264 -9.92 -12.30 21.11
C SER A 264 -10.54 -13.23 20.06
N ASN A 265 -11.66 -13.86 20.41
CA ASN A 265 -12.49 -14.69 19.54
C ASN A 265 -13.29 -13.81 18.54
N GLU A 266 -12.60 -13.16 17.60
CA GLU A 266 -13.26 -12.42 16.50
C GLU A 266 -13.24 -13.22 15.19
N ALA A 267 -14.31 -13.02 14.42
CA ALA A 267 -14.89 -13.99 13.51
C ALA A 267 -14.04 -14.37 12.27
N LEU A 268 -14.34 -15.55 11.73
CA LEU A 268 -13.75 -16.18 10.54
C LEU A 268 -13.64 -15.32 9.24
N PRO A 269 -14.57 -14.40 8.89
CA PRO A 269 -14.53 -13.74 7.58
C PRO A 269 -13.44 -12.68 7.44
N ASP A 270 -13.00 -12.06 8.55
CA ASP A 270 -11.93 -11.04 8.51
C ASP A 270 -10.56 -11.66 8.19
N ILE A 271 -10.33 -12.87 8.71
CA ILE A 271 -9.10 -13.64 8.48
C ILE A 271 -8.95 -13.97 6.99
N SER A 272 -10.03 -14.35 6.31
CA SER A 272 -9.98 -14.68 4.88
C SER A 272 -9.65 -13.45 4.03
N LYS A 273 -10.14 -12.25 4.39
CA LYS A 273 -9.85 -11.02 3.64
C LYS A 273 -8.42 -10.55 3.91
N LEU A 274 -7.96 -10.62 5.16
CA LEU A 274 -6.58 -10.32 5.53
C LEU A 274 -5.58 -11.26 4.84
N ASP A 275 -5.89 -12.56 4.78
CA ASP A 275 -5.06 -13.56 4.09
C ASP A 275 -4.98 -13.29 2.59
N GLN A 276 -6.09 -12.86 1.97
CA GLN A 276 -6.10 -12.40 0.59
C GLN A 276 -5.18 -11.18 0.40
N LEU A 277 -5.27 -10.17 1.27
CA LEU A 277 -4.42 -8.97 1.19
C LEU A 277 -2.93 -9.29 1.34
N MET A 278 -2.57 -10.18 2.27
CA MET A 278 -1.19 -10.65 2.46
C MET A 278 -0.69 -11.41 1.23
N THR A 279 -1.52 -12.28 0.65
CA THR A 279 -1.18 -13.04 -0.56
C THR A 279 -0.99 -12.13 -1.77
N GLU A 280 -1.89 -11.15 -1.97
CA GLU A 280 -1.76 -10.13 -3.03
C GLU A 280 -0.46 -9.32 -2.84
N THR A 281 -0.12 -8.96 -1.60
CA THR A 281 1.11 -8.22 -1.28
C THR A 281 2.36 -9.00 -1.63
N ARG A 282 2.40 -10.29 -1.26
CA ARG A 282 3.50 -11.18 -1.66
C ARG A 282 3.64 -11.21 -3.19
N ALA A 283 2.54 -11.40 -3.91
CA ALA A 283 2.58 -11.44 -5.38
C ALA A 283 3.08 -10.13 -6.00
N VAL A 284 2.68 -8.96 -5.46
CA VAL A 284 3.15 -7.65 -5.93
C VAL A 284 4.64 -7.47 -5.67
N LEU A 285 5.13 -7.77 -4.45
CA LEU A 285 6.55 -7.66 -4.11
C LEU A 285 7.43 -8.54 -4.99
N LEU A 286 6.98 -9.77 -5.27
CA LEU A 286 7.69 -10.70 -6.15
C LEU A 286 7.77 -10.19 -7.59
N ARG A 287 6.69 -9.57 -8.09
CA ARG A 287 6.69 -8.96 -9.44
C ARG A 287 7.58 -7.73 -9.52
N ILE A 288 7.59 -6.87 -8.49
CA ILE A 288 8.49 -5.71 -8.44
C ILE A 288 9.95 -6.19 -8.51
N TRP A 289 10.28 -7.27 -7.80
CA TRP A 289 11.61 -7.85 -7.83
C TRP A 289 11.95 -8.49 -9.18
N SER A 290 11.00 -9.21 -9.82
CA SER A 290 11.25 -9.82 -11.12
C SER A 290 11.51 -8.81 -12.23
N LEU A 291 10.92 -7.61 -12.15
CA LEU A 291 11.12 -6.53 -13.12
C LEU A 291 12.49 -5.85 -13.00
N ARG A 292 13.22 -6.08 -11.92
CA ARG A 292 14.56 -5.53 -11.69
C ARG A 292 15.68 -6.39 -12.30
N LYS A 293 15.44 -7.68 -12.50
CA LYS A 293 16.38 -8.61 -13.16
C LYS A 293 16.24 -8.52 -14.67
#